data_AF-A0A5D0RJ79-F1
#
_entry.id   AF-A0A5D0RJ79-F1
#
_cell.length_a   1.000
_cell.length_b   1.000
_cell.length_c   1.000
_cell.angle_alpha   90.00
_cell.angle_beta   90.00
_cell.angle_gamma   90.00
#
_symmetry.space_group_name_H-M   'P 1'
#
loop_
_entity.id
_entity.type
_entity.pdbx_description
1 polymer ?
#
loop_
_entity_poly.entity_id
_entity_poly.type
_entity_poly.pdbx_seq_one_letter_code
_entity_poly.pdbx_strand_id
1 'polypeptide(L)'
;MRFVVALLLFCFLLLPLSTFSLSTFAHDKYLHFTVSFSLTITSNYFFGCCGDFIAFGIGIIKEVYDYYDTNGVADPEDIYSDIIGIIAAETYLRTLSNKPFIGFSLVF
;
A
#
# COMPACT_ATOMS: atom_id res chain seq x y z
N MET A 1 14.07 12.10 42.84
CA MET A 1 13.36 13.13 42.05
C MET A 1 13.95 13.30 40.64
N ARG A 2 15.24 13.64 40.48
CA ARG A 2 15.87 13.87 39.15
C ARG A 2 15.78 12.67 38.18
N PHE A 3 15.95 11.45 38.68
CA PHE A 3 15.83 10.23 37.88
C PHE A 3 14.41 10.00 37.34
N VAL A 4 13.38 10.22 38.17
CA VAL A 4 11.98 10.06 37.77
C VAL A 4 11.59 11.11 36.73
N VAL A 5 12.05 12.35 36.89
CA VAL A 5 11.82 13.42 35.91
C VAL A 5 12.51 13.12 34.57
N ALA A 6 13.74 12.60 34.59
CA ALA A 6 14.43 12.19 33.36
C ALA A 6 13.74 11.01 32.66
N LEU A 7 13.28 10.01 33.42
CA LEU A 7 12.52 8.87 32.88
C LEU A 7 11.19 9.32 32.25
N LEU A 8 10.47 10.22 32.89
CA LEU A 8 9.21 10.77 32.35
C LEU A 8 9.44 11.57 31.07
N LEU A 9 10.50 12.40 31.01
CA LEU A 9 10.87 13.14 29.80
C LEU A 9 11.29 12.19 28.67
N PHE A 10 12.02 11.13 28.99
CA PHE A 10 12.41 10.09 28.03
C PHE A 10 11.20 9.37 27.44
N CYS A 11 10.23 8.96 28.27
CA CYS A 11 8.99 8.36 27.79
C CYS A 11 8.14 9.34 26.97
N PHE A 12 8.06 10.61 27.39
CA PHE A 12 7.32 11.66 26.69
C PHE A 12 7.88 11.97 25.30
N LEU A 13 9.18 11.74 25.07
CA LEU A 13 9.80 11.90 23.76
C LEU A 13 9.73 10.63 22.91
N LEU A 14 9.96 9.45 23.49
CA LEU A 14 10.00 8.20 22.73
C LEU A 14 8.62 7.71 22.27
N LEU A 15 7.57 7.94 23.05
CA LEU A 15 6.22 7.49 22.68
C LEU A 15 5.70 8.19 21.41
N PRO A 16 5.79 9.53 21.26
CA PRO A 16 5.42 10.21 20.02
C PRO A 16 6.30 9.81 18.82
N LEU A 17 7.60 9.57 19.05
CA LEU A 17 8.53 9.16 17.99
C LEU A 17 8.18 7.77 17.45
N SER A 18 7.89 6.81 18.33
CA SER A 18 7.51 5.46 17.91
C SER A 18 6.14 5.41 17.23
N THR A 19 5.15 6.16 17.72
CA THR A 19 3.83 6.24 17.08
C THR A 19 3.88 6.95 15.73
N PHE A 20 4.72 7.99 15.59
CA PHE A 20 4.92 8.67 14.32
C PHE A 20 5.55 7.73 13.28
N SER A 21 6.63 7.03 13.63
CA SER A 21 7.27 6.07 12.72
C SER A 21 6.34 4.91 12.32
N LEU A 22 5.55 4.39 13.27
CA LEU A 22 4.52 3.39 12.99
C LEU A 22 3.43 3.94 12.06
N SER A 23 3.01 5.18 12.25
CA SER A 23 2.00 5.82 11.41
C SER A 23 2.50 6.06 9.99
N THR A 24 3.74 6.52 9.81
CA THR A 24 4.31 6.71 8.47
C THR A 24 4.50 5.39 7.75
N PHE A 25 4.97 4.36 8.48
CA PHE A 25 5.10 3.01 7.96
C PHE A 25 3.75 2.42 7.54
N ALA A 26 2.73 2.49 8.40
CA ALA A 26 1.40 2.00 8.08
C ALA A 26 0.76 2.78 6.92
N HIS A 27 1.03 4.09 6.82
CA HIS A 27 0.52 4.92 5.74
C HIS A 27 1.12 4.54 4.39
N ASP A 28 2.42 4.27 4.36
CA ASP A 28 3.14 3.78 3.18
C ASP A 28 2.53 2.46 2.66
N LYS A 29 2.36 1.46 3.54
CA LYS A 29 1.74 0.18 3.15
C LYS A 29 0.28 0.33 2.70
N TYR A 30 -0.46 1.24 3.34
CA TYR A 30 -1.83 1.56 2.91
C TYR A 30 -1.87 2.20 1.52
N LEU A 31 -0.88 3.02 1.17
CA LEU A 31 -0.77 3.63 -0.15
C LEU A 31 -0.52 2.55 -1.22
N HIS A 32 0.43 1.64 -1.00
CA HIS A 32 0.67 0.47 -1.86
C HIS A 32 -0.61 -0.34 -2.09
N PHE A 33 -1.30 -0.71 -1.01
CA PHE A 33 -2.59 -1.39 -1.09
C PHE A 33 -3.60 -0.63 -1.97
N THR A 34 -3.77 0.67 -1.73
CA THR A 34 -4.81 1.49 -2.38
C THR A 34 -4.52 1.71 -3.86
N VAL A 35 -3.26 1.96 -4.20
CA VAL A 35 -2.79 2.10 -5.59
C VAL A 35 -2.98 0.79 -6.33
N SER A 36 -2.51 -0.33 -5.77
CA SER A 36 -2.63 -1.65 -6.39
C SER A 36 -4.09 -2.10 -6.54
N PHE A 37 -4.94 -1.82 -5.56
CA PHE A 37 -6.38 -2.06 -5.66
C PHE A 37 -7.02 -1.27 -6.81
N SER A 38 -6.80 0.04 -6.84
CA SER A 38 -7.38 0.95 -7.84
C SER A 38 -6.87 0.67 -9.25
N LEU A 39 -5.56 0.38 -9.36
CA LEU A 39 -4.90 0.03 -10.60
C LEU A 39 -5.41 -1.32 -11.13
N THR A 40 -5.66 -2.30 -10.26
CA THR A 40 -6.25 -3.59 -10.66
C THR A 40 -7.67 -3.42 -11.21
N ILE A 41 -8.51 -2.60 -10.56
CA ILE A 41 -9.87 -2.31 -11.05
C ILE A 41 -9.80 -1.63 -12.43
N THR A 42 -8.95 -0.61 -12.54
CA THR A 42 -8.83 0.20 -13.75
C THR A 42 -8.23 -0.59 -14.91
N SER A 43 -7.18 -1.37 -14.65
CA SER A 43 -6.54 -2.20 -15.65
C SER A 43 -7.45 -3.36 -16.09
N ASN A 44 -8.19 -4.01 -15.19
CA ASN A 44 -9.18 -5.02 -15.57
C ASN A 44 -10.30 -4.41 -16.44
N TYR A 45 -10.67 -3.15 -16.20
CA TYR A 45 -11.65 -2.45 -17.03
C TYR A 45 -11.18 -2.27 -18.48
N PHE A 46 -9.92 -1.89 -18.68
CA PHE A 46 -9.38 -1.65 -20.03
C PHE A 46 -8.84 -2.90 -20.73
N PHE A 47 -8.22 -3.81 -19.98
CA PHE A 47 -7.45 -4.94 -20.49
C PHE A 47 -8.07 -6.31 -20.16
N GLY A 48 -9.23 -6.33 -19.49
CA GLY A 48 -9.91 -7.56 -19.11
C GLY A 48 -9.05 -8.39 -18.15
N CYS A 49 -9.01 -9.71 -18.36
CA CYS A 49 -8.36 -10.68 -17.47
C CYS A 49 -6.83 -10.57 -17.35
N CYS A 50 -6.22 -9.56 -17.97
CA CYS A 50 -4.79 -9.29 -17.84
C CYS A 50 -4.50 -8.08 -16.93
N GLY A 51 -5.52 -7.42 -16.38
CA GLY A 51 -5.35 -6.20 -15.60
C GLY A 51 -4.56 -6.40 -14.31
N ASP A 52 -4.85 -7.47 -13.59
CA ASP A 52 -4.13 -7.92 -12.40
C ASP A 52 -2.62 -8.11 -12.64
N PHE A 53 -2.23 -8.69 -13.78
CA PHE A 53 -0.82 -8.82 -14.17
C PHE A 53 -0.15 -7.46 -14.41
N ILE A 54 -0.87 -6.49 -14.96
CA ILE A 54 -0.36 -5.13 -15.16
C ILE A 54 -0.11 -4.45 -13.81
N ALA A 55 -1.07 -4.54 -12.89
CA ALA A 55 -0.93 -3.98 -11.55
C ALA A 55 0.24 -4.60 -10.80
N PHE A 56 0.35 -5.93 -10.83
CA PHE A 56 1.46 -6.66 -10.22
C PHE A 56 2.81 -6.30 -10.83
N GLY A 57 2.88 -6.22 -12.16
CA GLY A 57 4.09 -5.83 -12.87
C GLY A 57 4.57 -4.43 -12.50
N ILE A 58 3.65 -3.47 -12.35
CA ILE A 58 3.99 -2.10 -11.92
C ILE A 58 4.54 -2.09 -10.48
N GLY A 59 3.93 -2.84 -9.55
CA GLY A 59 4.44 -2.98 -8.18
C GLY A 59 5.86 -3.54 -8.14
N ILE A 60 6.11 -4.65 -8.88
CA ILE A 60 7.47 -5.21 -9.00
C ILE A 60 8.44 -4.19 -9.59
N ILE A 61 8.06 -3.50 -10.67
CA ILE A 61 8.95 -2.54 -11.33
C ILE A 61 9.31 -1.39 -10.38
N LYS A 62 8.37 -0.91 -9.55
CA LYS A 62 8.64 0.10 -8.51
C LYS A 62 9.69 -0.41 -7.53
N GLU A 63 9.54 -1.61 -6.98
CA GLU A 63 10.52 -2.16 -6.02
C GLU A 63 11.88 -2.43 -6.66
N VAL A 64 11.90 -2.90 -7.90
CA VAL A 64 13.14 -3.05 -8.66
C VAL A 64 13.79 -1.70 -8.89
N TYR A 65 13.02 -0.66 -9.21
CA TYR A 65 13.53 0.70 -9.35
C TYR A 65 14.11 1.21 -8.03
N ASP A 66 13.40 1.04 -6.90
CA ASP A 66 13.85 1.45 -5.57
C ASP A 66 15.12 0.71 -5.12
N TYR A 67 15.33 -0.52 -5.59
CA TYR A 67 16.57 -1.26 -5.36
C TYR A 67 17.79 -0.60 -6.02
N TYR A 68 17.59 0.04 -7.18
CA TYR A 68 18.67 0.71 -7.93
C TYR A 68 18.73 2.22 -7.68
N ASP A 69 17.66 2.86 -7.21
CA ASP A 69 17.64 4.28 -6.85
C ASP A 69 18.36 4.51 -5.53
N THR A 70 19.20 5.54 -5.48
CA THR A 70 19.89 5.99 -4.27
C THR A 70 18.94 6.61 -3.23
N ASN A 71 17.71 6.96 -3.63
CA ASN A 71 16.71 7.59 -2.78
C ASN A 71 15.55 6.65 -2.39
N GLY A 72 15.46 5.49 -3.04
CA GLY A 72 14.45 4.46 -2.76
C GLY A 72 14.94 3.46 -1.72
N VAL A 73 14.01 2.74 -1.10
CA VAL A 73 14.30 1.57 -0.28
C VAL A 73 13.38 0.47 -0.78
N ALA A 74 13.95 -0.54 -1.43
CA ALA A 74 13.20 -1.72 -1.81
C ALA A 74 12.73 -2.44 -0.53
N ASP A 75 11.41 -2.51 -0.35
CA ASP A 75 10.79 -3.11 0.83
C ASP A 75 9.90 -4.28 0.41
N PRO A 76 10.23 -5.53 0.79
CA PRO A 76 9.37 -6.67 0.47
C PRO A 76 7.95 -6.55 1.03
N GLU A 77 7.73 -5.73 2.07
CA GLU A 77 6.41 -5.46 2.62
C GLU A 77 5.52 -4.61 1.69
N ASP A 78 6.11 -3.85 0.79
CA ASP A 78 5.37 -3.16 -0.28
C ASP A 78 4.80 -4.15 -1.29
N ILE A 79 5.57 -5.17 -1.66
CA ILE A 79 5.10 -6.26 -2.54
C ILE A 79 3.91 -7.00 -1.91
N TYR A 80 3.98 -7.29 -0.61
CA TYR A 80 2.85 -7.93 0.08
C TYR A 80 1.61 -7.02 0.08
N SER A 81 1.79 -5.73 0.32
CA SER A 81 0.70 -4.75 0.31
C SER A 81 0.05 -4.63 -1.07
N ASP A 82 0.87 -4.66 -2.13
CA ASP A 82 0.42 -4.66 -3.52
C ASP A 82 -0.38 -5.92 -3.86
N ILE A 83 0.12 -7.11 -3.50
CA ILE A 83 -0.58 -8.38 -3.69
C ILE A 83 -1.93 -8.39 -2.97
N ILE A 84 -1.98 -7.91 -1.73
CA ILE A 84 -3.23 -7.84 -0.96
C ILE A 84 -4.22 -6.88 -1.65
N GLY A 85 -3.76 -5.74 -2.16
CA GLY A 85 -4.55 -4.80 -2.94
C GLY A 85 -5.16 -5.43 -4.20
N ILE A 86 -4.35 -6.17 -4.97
CA ILE A 86 -4.78 -6.90 -6.17
C ILE A 86 -5.82 -7.96 -5.82
N ILE A 87 -5.58 -8.79 -4.79
CA ILE A 87 -6.52 -9.83 -4.36
C ILE A 87 -7.85 -9.23 -3.89
N ALA A 88 -7.79 -8.13 -3.14
CA ALA A 88 -8.99 -7.43 -2.67
C ALA A 88 -9.78 -6.87 -3.86
N ALA A 89 -9.11 -6.29 -4.86
CA ALA A 89 -9.75 -5.79 -6.07
C ALA A 89 -10.39 -6.90 -6.89
N GLU A 90 -9.68 -8.01 -7.11
CA GLU A 90 -10.22 -9.20 -7.80
C GLU A 90 -11.44 -9.77 -7.07
N THR A 91 -11.37 -9.87 -5.75
CA THR A 91 -12.50 -10.32 -4.93
C THR A 91 -13.68 -9.37 -5.09
N TYR A 92 -13.45 -8.06 -5.03
CA TYR A 92 -14.47 -7.04 -5.23
C TYR A 92 -15.11 -7.13 -6.63
N LEU A 93 -14.31 -7.22 -7.69
CA LEU A 93 -14.79 -7.36 -9.07
C LEU A 93 -15.64 -8.64 -9.26
N ARG A 94 -15.26 -9.76 -8.63
CA ARG A 94 -16.05 -11.00 -8.65
C ARG A 94 -17.39 -10.87 -7.94
N THR A 95 -17.46 -10.09 -6.86
CA THR A 95 -18.74 -9.82 -6.17
C THR A 95 -19.70 -8.96 -6.99
N LEU A 96 -19.18 -8.15 -7.92
CA LEU A 96 -19.98 -7.22 -8.73
C LEU A 96 -20.76 -7.86 -9.89
N SER A 97 -20.70 -9.19 -10.09
CA SER A 97 -21.51 -9.94 -11.07
C SER A 97 -21.63 -9.25 -12.45
N ASN A 98 -20.66 -9.50 -13.34
CA ASN A 98 -20.72 -9.16 -14.77
C ASN A 98 -20.95 -7.68 -15.14
N LYS A 99 -20.72 -6.71 -14.24
CA LYS A 99 -20.83 -5.28 -14.57
C LYS A 99 -19.52 -4.54 -14.31
N PRO A 100 -18.69 -4.31 -15.35
CA PRO A 100 -17.49 -3.48 -15.26
C PRO A 100 -17.79 -1.98 -15.00
N PHE A 101 -19.05 -1.59 -14.81
CA PHE A 101 -19.49 -0.19 -14.80
C PHE A 101 -19.50 0.49 -13.42
N ILE A 102 -19.48 -0.27 -12.31
CA ILE A 102 -19.70 0.28 -10.95
C ILE A 102 -18.38 0.54 -10.19
N GLY A 103 -17.31 -0.20 -10.49
CA GLY A 103 -16.02 -0.01 -9.83
C GLY A 103 -15.40 1.37 -10.10
N PHE A 104 -15.60 1.92 -11.30
CA PHE A 104 -15.02 3.20 -11.70
C PHE A 104 -15.62 4.41 -10.97
N SER A 105 -16.92 4.38 -10.61
CA SER A 105 -17.60 5.51 -9.93
C SER A 105 -17.45 5.52 -8.41
N LEU A 106 -16.82 4.50 -7.83
CA LEU A 106 -16.57 4.41 -6.38
C LEU A 106 -15.13 4.78 -6.02
N VAL A 107 -14.22 4.75 -6.99
CA VAL A 107 -12.80 5.08 -6.83
C VAL A 107 -12.50 6.54 -7.21
N PHE A 108 -13.36 7.18 -8.03
CA PHE A 108 -13.26 8.59 -8.43
C PHE A 108 -14.46 9.42 -7.96
#